data_AF-A0A6J4Q8X9-F1
#
_entry.id   AF-A0A6J4Q8X9-F1
#
_cell.length_a   1.000
_cell.length_b   1.000
_cell.length_c   1.000
_cell.angle_alpha   90.00
_cell.angle_beta   90.00
_cell.angle_gamma   90.00
#
_symmetry.space_group_name_H-M   'P 1'
#
loop_
_entity.id
_entity.type
_entity.pdbx_description
1 polymer ?
#
loop_
_entity_poly.entity_id
_entity_poly.type
_entity_poly.pdbx_seq_one_letter_code
_entity_poly.pdbx_strand_id
1 'polypeptide(L)'
;DWLVVVDAYEIETATAWKMDGVKPEECGTEVFFIPAALVAEKDGSFTQTQRMLQWHDKAVEPPDDARSDAWFVYHLGRRIKELYKDSTDERDALIQAMTWDYPVEGEYDEPNIESITREVNGYNIADGSPVAGFAALKDDGSTAAGGWIYSGVMADGVNQARRRKPWTEQPNAATEWGWAWPANRRILYNRASADPEGKPWSEEKKYVWWDEDQGKWTGLDVPDFQADKRPDYRPDPDAKGVDAIPGDGPFIMQGDGKGWLFAPVGLKDGPLPIHYEPVESPVPNLLYDKVQYTPTARLFDRPDNPYNKPMDPKYPHVVTTYRLTEHHTSGAMSRWLPWLSELQPELFCEISPTLAAEVGVENADFVTVSTSRGKIHCRALVTDRIPVYNLDGRSIHTIGLPYHWGPSGIIKGDVVNNLIPVALEANVAIHEAKAFTANLEAGKV
;
A
#
# COMPACT_ATOMS: atom_id res chain seq x y z
N ASP A 1 -16.98 -15.62 16.32
CA ASP A 1 -17.99 -16.46 15.65
C ASP A 1 -17.45 -17.06 14.37
N TRP A 2 -17.13 -16.29 13.34
CA TRP A 2 -16.61 -16.84 12.08
C TRP A 2 -15.52 -15.96 11.43
N LEU A 3 -14.76 -16.57 10.53
CA LEU A 3 -13.72 -15.96 9.70
C LEU A 3 -13.82 -16.50 8.28
N VAL A 4 -13.82 -15.62 7.28
CA VAL A 4 -13.73 -16.00 5.86
C VAL A 4 -12.35 -15.59 5.34
N VAL A 5 -11.61 -16.54 4.78
CA VAL A 5 -10.32 -16.31 4.13
C VAL A 5 -10.46 -16.64 2.66
N VAL A 6 -10.18 -15.67 1.79
CA VAL A 6 -10.13 -15.82 0.35
C VAL A 6 -8.68 -15.69 -0.07
N ASP A 7 -8.05 -16.80 -0.45
CA ASP A 7 -6.62 -16.83 -0.82
C ASP A 7 -6.34 -18.03 -1.73
N ALA A 8 -5.23 -17.98 -2.47
CA ALA A 8 -4.80 -19.10 -3.30
C ALA A 8 -4.19 -20.25 -2.46
N TYR A 9 -3.65 -19.93 -1.28
CA TYR A 9 -3.01 -20.90 -0.40
C TYR A 9 -3.58 -20.85 1.03
N GLU A 10 -3.51 -21.96 1.75
CA GLU A 10 -3.88 -22.00 3.17
C GLU A 10 -2.82 -21.25 3.99
N ILE A 11 -3.04 -19.95 4.16
CA ILE A 11 -2.14 -19.04 4.88
C ILE A 11 -2.29 -19.16 6.40
N GLU A 12 -1.34 -18.57 7.11
CA GLU A 12 -1.31 -18.50 8.57
C GLU A 12 -2.64 -18.01 9.18
N THR A 13 -3.30 -17.01 8.57
CA THR A 13 -4.61 -16.52 9.04
C THR A 13 -5.71 -17.58 9.00
N ALA A 14 -5.76 -18.39 7.94
CA ALA A 14 -6.75 -19.48 7.81
C ALA A 14 -6.50 -20.62 8.81
N THR A 15 -5.27 -20.72 9.31
CA THR A 15 -4.80 -21.79 10.19
C THR A 15 -4.45 -21.32 11.59
N ALA A 16 -4.86 -20.10 11.98
CA ALA A 16 -4.55 -19.51 13.28
C ALA A 16 -4.94 -20.43 14.45
N TRP A 17 -6.01 -21.21 14.30
CA TRP A 17 -6.49 -22.17 15.28
C TRP A 17 -5.58 -23.39 15.49
N LYS A 18 -4.61 -23.64 14.60
CA LYS A 18 -3.59 -24.70 14.69
C LYS A 18 -2.20 -24.17 15.09
N MET A 19 -2.05 -22.87 15.33
CA MET A 19 -0.74 -22.30 15.64
C MET A 19 -0.22 -22.74 17.00
N ASP A 20 1.11 -22.76 17.15
CA ASP A 20 1.76 -23.10 18.42
C ASP A 20 1.26 -22.21 19.56
N GLY A 21 0.91 -22.84 20.69
CA GLY A 21 0.33 -22.15 21.85
C GLY A 21 -1.18 -21.97 21.80
N VAL A 22 -1.84 -22.28 20.68
CA VAL A 22 -3.31 -22.30 20.57
C VAL A 22 -3.81 -23.72 20.82
N LYS A 23 -4.90 -23.84 21.59
CA LYS A 23 -5.63 -25.10 21.77
C LYS A 23 -6.85 -25.10 20.84
N PRO A 24 -6.87 -25.91 19.78
CA PRO A 24 -7.97 -25.94 18.82
C PRO A 24 -9.35 -26.14 19.48
N GLU A 25 -9.43 -26.98 20.51
CA GLU A 25 -10.65 -27.28 21.25
C GLU A 25 -11.20 -26.09 22.05
N GLU A 26 -10.38 -25.09 22.34
CA GLU A 26 -10.78 -23.83 22.98
C GLU A 26 -11.10 -22.74 21.93
N CYS A 27 -10.89 -23.01 20.63
CA CYS A 27 -11.17 -22.07 19.55
C CYS A 27 -12.57 -22.28 18.96
N GLY A 28 -13.51 -21.39 19.30
CA GLY A 28 -14.89 -21.43 18.81
C GLY A 28 -15.13 -20.76 17.44
N THR A 29 -14.08 -20.36 16.71
CA THR A 29 -14.22 -19.64 15.45
C THR A 29 -14.43 -20.61 14.29
N GLU A 30 -15.54 -20.48 13.57
CA GLU A 30 -15.77 -21.18 12.30
C GLU A 30 -14.94 -20.52 11.19
N VAL A 31 -14.11 -21.29 10.48
CA VAL A 31 -13.25 -20.76 9.42
C VAL A 31 -13.68 -21.30 8.06
N PHE A 32 -14.02 -20.40 7.15
CA PHE A 32 -14.28 -20.69 5.74
C PHE A 32 -13.05 -20.31 4.91
N PHE A 33 -12.43 -21.29 4.27
CA PHE A 33 -11.36 -21.04 3.30
C PHE A 33 -11.91 -21.16 1.88
N ILE A 34 -11.76 -20.11 1.09
CA ILE A 34 -12.25 -20.01 -0.29
C ILE A 34 -11.03 -19.91 -1.22
N PRO A 35 -10.78 -20.92 -2.07
CA PRO A 35 -9.64 -20.91 -2.98
C PRO A 35 -9.81 -19.86 -4.07
N ALA A 36 -8.86 -18.93 -4.15
CA ALA A 36 -8.90 -17.79 -5.08
C ALA A 36 -8.02 -18.00 -6.32
N ALA A 37 -8.48 -17.50 -7.46
CA ALA A 37 -7.73 -17.47 -8.71
C ALA A 37 -6.54 -16.50 -8.64
N LEU A 38 -5.40 -16.92 -9.20
CA LEU A 38 -4.19 -16.11 -9.35
C LEU A 38 -4.30 -15.11 -10.50
N VAL A 39 -3.32 -14.20 -10.63
CA VAL A 39 -3.35 -13.11 -11.62
C VAL A 39 -3.47 -13.57 -13.07
N ALA A 40 -2.90 -14.72 -13.43
CA ALA A 40 -2.98 -15.26 -14.79
C ALA A 40 -4.32 -15.98 -15.08
N GLU A 41 -5.11 -16.25 -14.03
CA GLU A 41 -6.34 -17.05 -14.08
C GLU A 41 -7.61 -16.19 -14.11
N LYS A 42 -7.44 -14.86 -14.12
CA LYS A 42 -8.52 -13.87 -14.20
C LYS A 42 -8.07 -12.69 -15.06
N ASP A 43 -9.02 -11.94 -15.58
CA ASP A 43 -8.79 -10.67 -16.27
C ASP A 43 -9.07 -9.48 -15.33
N GLY A 44 -8.66 -8.31 -15.76
CA GLY A 44 -8.94 -7.06 -15.06
C GLY A 44 -7.80 -6.08 -15.16
N SER A 45 -7.76 -5.14 -14.21
CA SER A 45 -6.72 -4.13 -14.16
C SER A 45 -6.10 -4.01 -12.78
N PHE A 46 -4.84 -3.60 -12.75
CA PHE A 46 -4.15 -3.16 -11.55
C PHE A 46 -3.51 -1.79 -11.78
N THR A 47 -3.45 -1.00 -10.71
CA THR A 47 -2.81 0.31 -10.72
C THR A 47 -1.41 0.20 -10.11
N GLN A 48 -0.38 0.40 -10.91
CA GLN A 48 1.01 0.35 -10.43
C GLN A 48 1.46 1.67 -9.77
N THR A 49 2.70 1.70 -9.23
CA THR A 49 3.23 2.83 -8.43
C THR A 49 3.19 4.18 -9.16
N GLN A 50 3.27 4.18 -10.49
CA GLN A 50 3.16 5.39 -11.32
C GLN A 50 1.71 5.82 -11.58
N ARG A 51 0.73 5.29 -10.84
CA ARG A 51 -0.73 5.50 -11.02
C ARG A 51 -1.30 4.94 -12.32
N MET A 52 -0.51 4.16 -13.06
CA MET A 52 -0.89 3.59 -14.34
C MET A 52 -1.71 2.32 -14.16
N LEU A 53 -2.96 2.38 -14.61
CA LEU A 53 -3.83 1.23 -14.81
C LEU A 53 -3.35 0.49 -16.04
N GLN A 54 -3.18 -0.81 -15.84
CA GLN A 54 -2.84 -1.73 -16.92
C GLN A 54 -3.83 -2.86 -16.91
N TRP A 55 -4.42 -3.12 -18.08
CA TRP A 55 -5.28 -4.27 -18.27
C TRP A 55 -4.47 -5.52 -18.54
N HIS A 56 -4.87 -6.65 -17.96
CA HIS A 56 -4.44 -7.98 -18.34
C HIS A 56 -5.64 -8.86 -18.65
N ASP A 57 -5.45 -9.76 -19.61
CA ASP A 57 -6.46 -10.75 -19.98
C ASP A 57 -6.16 -12.07 -19.26
N LYS A 58 -7.23 -12.83 -19.00
CA LYS A 58 -7.14 -14.19 -18.48
C LYS A 58 -6.36 -15.06 -19.46
N ALA A 59 -5.35 -15.78 -18.96
CA ALA A 59 -4.50 -16.64 -19.77
C ALA A 59 -4.88 -18.12 -19.66
N VAL A 60 -5.33 -18.56 -18.48
CA VAL A 60 -5.72 -19.94 -18.19
C VAL A 60 -6.93 -19.99 -17.25
N GLU A 61 -7.61 -21.12 -17.18
CA GLU A 61 -8.64 -21.34 -16.15
C GLU A 61 -7.98 -21.58 -14.78
N PRO A 62 -8.59 -21.09 -13.68
CA PRO A 62 -8.16 -21.45 -12.34
C PRO A 62 -8.32 -22.96 -12.09
N PRO A 63 -7.49 -23.57 -11.24
CA PRO A 63 -7.55 -25.00 -10.97
C PRO A 63 -8.79 -25.38 -10.16
N ASP A 64 -9.32 -26.57 -10.42
CA ASP A 64 -10.41 -27.19 -9.67
C ASP A 64 -11.61 -26.22 -9.44
N ASP A 65 -11.97 -26.00 -8.18
CA ASP A 65 -13.07 -25.13 -7.76
C ASP A 65 -12.62 -23.70 -7.42
N ALA A 66 -11.37 -23.32 -7.70
CA ALA A 66 -10.91 -21.95 -7.48
C ALA A 66 -11.64 -20.96 -8.40
N ARG A 67 -11.98 -19.78 -7.87
CA ARG A 67 -12.71 -18.73 -8.60
C ARG A 67 -12.06 -17.37 -8.38
N SER A 68 -12.35 -16.41 -9.26
CA SER A 68 -11.86 -15.04 -9.07
C SER A 68 -12.45 -14.41 -7.79
N ASP A 69 -11.75 -13.43 -7.22
CA ASP A 69 -12.30 -12.65 -6.11
C ASP A 69 -13.59 -11.93 -6.50
N ALA A 70 -13.68 -11.46 -7.74
CA ALA A 70 -14.86 -10.78 -8.27
C ALA A 70 -16.07 -11.73 -8.31
N TRP A 71 -15.88 -12.97 -8.74
CA TRP A 71 -16.89 -14.02 -8.69
C TRP A 71 -17.43 -14.20 -7.28
N PHE A 72 -16.54 -14.39 -6.30
CA PHE A 72 -16.92 -14.64 -4.91
C PHE A 72 -17.73 -13.47 -4.34
N VAL A 73 -17.22 -12.24 -4.50
CA VAL A 73 -17.86 -11.03 -3.99
C VAL A 73 -19.21 -10.78 -4.68
N TYR A 74 -19.29 -10.98 -6.00
CA TYR A 74 -20.53 -10.80 -6.77
C TYR A 74 -21.63 -11.76 -6.31
N HIS A 75 -21.34 -13.07 -6.27
CA HIS A 75 -22.33 -14.08 -5.90
C HIS A 75 -22.69 -14.04 -4.41
N LEU A 76 -21.75 -13.71 -3.53
CA LEU A 76 -22.06 -13.45 -2.12
C LEU A 76 -23.01 -12.25 -1.99
N GLY A 77 -22.72 -11.15 -2.68
CA GLY A 77 -23.60 -9.97 -2.73
C GLY A 77 -25.02 -10.32 -3.18
N ARG A 78 -25.17 -11.10 -4.26
CA ARG A 78 -26.48 -11.56 -4.73
C ARG A 78 -27.25 -12.38 -3.69
N ARG A 79 -26.56 -13.30 -3.00
CA ARG A 79 -27.19 -14.13 -1.94
C ARG A 79 -27.62 -13.27 -0.75
N ILE A 80 -26.80 -12.29 -0.35
CA ILE A 80 -27.16 -11.33 0.71
C ILE A 80 -28.39 -10.54 0.27
N LYS A 81 -28.40 -9.98 -0.95
CA LYS A 81 -29.57 -9.24 -1.45
C LYS A 81 -30.85 -10.09 -1.46
N GLU A 82 -30.76 -11.34 -1.88
CA GLU A 82 -31.89 -12.28 -1.87
C GLU A 82 -32.41 -12.55 -0.45
N LEU A 83 -31.51 -12.73 0.53
CA LEU A 83 -31.90 -12.93 1.93
C LEU A 83 -32.66 -11.73 2.52
N TYR A 84 -32.29 -10.51 2.10
CA TYR A 84 -32.88 -9.27 2.60
C TYR A 84 -34.03 -8.73 1.75
N LYS A 85 -34.42 -9.41 0.66
CA LYS A 85 -35.36 -8.87 -0.34
C LYS A 85 -36.73 -8.49 0.25
N ASP A 86 -37.20 -9.25 1.24
CA ASP A 86 -38.50 -9.07 1.89
C ASP A 86 -38.38 -8.44 3.29
N SER A 87 -37.16 -7.99 3.66
CA SER A 87 -36.97 -7.34 4.96
C SER A 87 -37.74 -6.02 5.03
N THR A 88 -38.30 -5.77 6.20
CA THR A 88 -39.01 -4.53 6.53
C THR A 88 -38.25 -3.67 7.54
N ASP A 89 -37.08 -4.13 8.01
CA ASP A 89 -36.23 -3.39 8.92
C ASP A 89 -35.56 -2.22 8.19
N GLU A 90 -35.63 -1.02 8.76
CA GLU A 90 -35.02 0.19 8.19
C GLU A 90 -33.51 0.03 7.91
N ARG A 91 -32.81 -0.71 8.78
CA ARG A 91 -31.36 -0.96 8.65
C ARG A 91 -30.99 -1.73 7.38
N ASP A 92 -31.92 -2.48 6.78
CA ASP A 92 -31.68 -3.35 5.64
C ASP A 92 -31.92 -2.65 4.29
N ALA A 93 -32.50 -1.43 4.32
CA ALA A 93 -32.86 -0.67 3.13
C ALA A 93 -31.66 -0.41 2.21
N LEU A 94 -30.46 -0.21 2.76
CA LEU A 94 -29.24 0.00 1.97
C LEU A 94 -28.80 -1.26 1.19
N ILE A 95 -29.00 -2.44 1.77
CA ILE A 95 -28.70 -3.72 1.09
C ILE A 95 -29.66 -3.89 -0.10
N GLN A 96 -30.94 -3.58 0.10
CA GLN A 96 -31.97 -3.65 -0.93
C GLN A 96 -31.69 -2.63 -2.06
N ALA A 97 -31.28 -1.41 -1.71
CA ALA A 97 -31.05 -0.30 -2.64
C ALA A 97 -29.77 -0.44 -3.49
N MET A 98 -28.77 -1.21 -3.06
CA MET A 98 -27.48 -1.31 -3.75
C MET A 98 -27.62 -1.94 -5.14
N THR A 99 -27.29 -1.22 -6.22
CA THR A 99 -27.23 -1.78 -7.58
C THR A 99 -26.17 -2.89 -7.65
N TRP A 100 -26.52 -4.06 -8.18
CA TRP A 100 -25.65 -5.25 -8.16
C TRP A 100 -25.96 -6.23 -9.31
N ASP A 101 -26.19 -5.68 -10.50
CA ASP A 101 -26.73 -6.35 -11.69
C ASP A 101 -25.70 -6.41 -12.84
N TYR A 102 -24.43 -6.64 -12.50
CA TYR A 102 -23.37 -6.81 -13.48
C TYR A 102 -23.66 -7.99 -14.43
N PRO A 103 -23.41 -7.84 -15.74
CA PRO A 103 -23.48 -8.95 -16.68
C PRO A 103 -22.43 -10.00 -16.33
N VAL A 104 -22.78 -11.25 -16.57
CA VAL A 104 -21.95 -12.41 -16.28
C VAL A 104 -21.60 -13.18 -17.55
N GLU A 105 -20.46 -13.87 -17.53
CA GLU A 105 -19.92 -14.61 -18.65
C GLU A 105 -19.40 -15.99 -18.24
N GLY A 106 -19.31 -16.90 -19.21
CA GLY A 106 -18.77 -18.24 -19.00
C GLY A 106 -19.69 -19.20 -18.25
N GLU A 107 -19.19 -20.41 -17.99
CA GLU A 107 -19.95 -21.50 -17.36
C GLU A 107 -20.32 -21.20 -15.89
N TYR A 108 -19.48 -20.42 -15.20
CA TYR A 108 -19.63 -20.16 -13.78
C TYR A 108 -20.28 -18.81 -13.47
N ASP A 109 -20.81 -18.09 -14.46
CA ASP A 109 -21.36 -16.75 -14.27
C ASP A 109 -20.32 -15.78 -13.64
N GLU A 110 -19.14 -15.66 -14.26
CA GLU A 110 -18.10 -14.71 -13.86
C GLU A 110 -18.54 -13.27 -14.21
N PRO A 111 -18.55 -12.31 -13.26
CA PRO A 111 -18.92 -10.92 -13.57
C PRO A 111 -17.96 -10.30 -14.59
N ASN A 112 -18.51 -9.64 -15.61
CA ASN A 112 -17.72 -8.94 -16.62
C ASN A 112 -16.97 -7.75 -16.01
N ILE A 113 -15.65 -7.87 -15.87
CA ILE A 113 -14.80 -6.86 -15.21
C ILE A 113 -14.77 -5.52 -15.96
N GLU A 114 -14.97 -5.54 -17.28
CA GLU A 114 -14.99 -4.29 -18.07
C GLU A 114 -16.25 -3.46 -17.78
N SER A 115 -17.40 -4.11 -17.49
CA SER A 115 -18.62 -3.41 -17.07
C SER A 115 -18.43 -2.71 -15.72
N ILE A 116 -17.74 -3.34 -14.77
CA ILE A 116 -17.33 -2.75 -13.50
C ILE A 116 -16.36 -1.59 -13.75
N THR A 117 -15.43 -1.72 -14.71
CA THR A 117 -14.51 -0.65 -15.08
C THR A 117 -15.24 0.57 -15.68
N ARG A 118 -16.33 0.36 -16.42
CA ARG A 118 -17.22 1.44 -16.90
C ARG A 118 -17.93 2.15 -15.76
N GLU A 119 -18.40 1.40 -14.76
CA GLU A 119 -18.98 1.99 -13.56
C GLU A 119 -17.94 2.80 -12.77
N VAL A 120 -16.73 2.28 -12.59
CA VAL A 120 -15.61 2.97 -11.92
C VAL A 120 -15.22 4.25 -12.66
N ASN A 121 -15.13 4.20 -13.99
CA ASN A 121 -14.95 5.39 -14.84
C ASN A 121 -16.06 6.42 -14.60
N GLY A 122 -17.29 5.95 -14.53
CA GLY A 122 -18.50 6.75 -14.46
C GLY A 122 -19.20 6.90 -15.80
N TYR A 123 -20.49 7.22 -15.72
CA TYR A 123 -21.43 7.25 -16.83
C TYR A 123 -22.55 8.27 -16.60
N ASN A 124 -23.20 8.67 -17.69
CA ASN A 124 -24.42 9.47 -17.66
C ASN A 124 -25.62 8.58 -17.29
N ILE A 125 -26.40 8.96 -16.28
CA ILE A 125 -27.54 8.17 -15.80
C ILE A 125 -28.62 7.98 -16.87
N ALA A 126 -28.80 8.98 -17.75
CA ALA A 126 -29.87 8.99 -18.73
C ALA A 126 -29.72 7.91 -19.83
N ASP A 127 -28.49 7.57 -20.22
CA ASP A 127 -28.21 6.70 -21.38
C ASP A 127 -27.10 5.67 -21.15
N GLY A 128 -26.44 5.68 -19.98
CA GLY A 128 -25.35 4.76 -19.66
C GLY A 128 -24.04 5.04 -20.39
N SER A 129 -23.93 6.12 -21.16
CA SER A 129 -22.71 6.47 -21.89
C SER A 129 -21.59 6.86 -20.91
N PRO A 130 -20.33 6.45 -21.16
CA PRO A 130 -19.23 6.77 -20.25
C PRO A 130 -18.94 8.28 -20.23
N VAL A 131 -18.63 8.81 -19.05
CA VAL A 131 -18.11 10.19 -18.97
C VAL A 131 -16.69 10.24 -19.52
N ALA A 132 -16.36 11.31 -20.24
CA ALA A 132 -15.04 11.49 -20.87
C ALA A 132 -13.91 11.75 -19.85
N GLY A 133 -14.25 12.21 -18.65
CA GLY A 133 -13.31 12.55 -17.59
C GLY A 133 -14.01 13.15 -16.38
N PHE A 134 -13.30 13.32 -15.27
CA PHE A 134 -13.89 13.82 -14.02
C PHE A 134 -14.48 15.23 -14.12
N ALA A 135 -14.00 16.07 -15.04
CA ALA A 135 -14.54 17.41 -15.27
C ALA A 135 -15.97 17.39 -15.85
N ALA A 136 -16.42 16.26 -16.37
CA ALA A 136 -17.78 16.07 -16.88
C ALA A 136 -18.76 15.53 -15.81
N LEU A 137 -18.27 15.17 -14.62
CA LEU A 137 -19.12 14.73 -13.52
C LEU A 137 -19.92 15.91 -12.96
N LYS A 138 -21.16 15.63 -12.55
CA LYS A 138 -22.10 16.62 -12.00
C LYS A 138 -22.61 16.19 -10.62
N ASP A 139 -23.00 17.18 -9.83
CA ASP A 139 -23.56 17.04 -8.49
C ASP A 139 -25.10 17.00 -8.46
N ASP A 140 -25.75 17.05 -9.62
CA ASP A 140 -27.20 17.02 -9.79
C ASP A 140 -27.79 15.61 -9.94
N GLY A 141 -26.94 14.58 -9.84
CA GLY A 141 -27.32 13.18 -10.04
C GLY A 141 -27.44 12.75 -11.50
N SER A 142 -27.11 13.60 -12.48
CA SER A 142 -27.14 13.20 -13.90
C SER A 142 -25.97 12.28 -14.29
N THR A 143 -24.95 12.15 -13.44
CA THR A 143 -23.79 11.29 -13.64
C THR A 143 -23.51 10.46 -12.38
N ALA A 144 -23.01 9.24 -12.54
CA ALA A 144 -22.46 8.43 -11.46
C ALA A 144 -21.01 8.02 -11.78
N ALA A 145 -20.19 7.78 -10.76
CA ALA A 145 -18.83 7.24 -10.91
C ALA A 145 -18.43 6.46 -9.65
N GLY A 146 -17.95 5.23 -9.83
CA GLY A 146 -17.41 4.41 -8.74
C GLY A 146 -16.05 4.91 -8.22
N GLY A 147 -15.30 5.66 -9.05
CA GLY A 147 -14.06 6.30 -8.63
C GLY A 147 -13.69 7.48 -9.53
N TRP A 148 -14.00 8.70 -9.11
CA TRP A 148 -13.83 9.92 -9.92
C TRP A 148 -12.42 10.12 -10.49
N ILE A 149 -11.36 9.73 -9.76
CA ILE A 149 -9.97 9.83 -10.26
C ILE A 149 -9.72 8.96 -11.50
N TYR A 150 -10.50 7.89 -11.67
CA TYR A 150 -10.45 6.97 -12.80
C TYR A 150 -11.33 7.40 -13.98
N SER A 151 -12.15 8.45 -13.82
CA SER A 151 -12.94 8.99 -14.92
C SER A 151 -12.04 9.44 -16.06
N GLY A 152 -12.29 8.87 -17.24
CA GLY A 152 -11.47 8.97 -18.45
C GLY A 152 -10.81 7.64 -18.87
N VAL A 153 -10.79 6.61 -18.01
CA VAL A 153 -10.27 5.29 -18.38
C VAL A 153 -11.15 4.56 -19.41
N MET A 154 -12.45 4.90 -19.51
CA MET A 154 -13.38 4.41 -20.53
C MET A 154 -13.81 5.52 -21.51
N ALA A 155 -13.01 6.59 -21.65
CA ALA A 155 -13.29 7.67 -22.60
C ALA A 155 -13.53 7.12 -24.02
N ASP A 156 -14.46 7.74 -24.74
CA ASP A 156 -14.91 7.34 -26.09
C ASP A 156 -15.47 5.91 -26.18
N GLY A 157 -15.87 5.31 -25.05
CA GLY A 157 -16.33 3.93 -25.00
C GLY A 157 -15.21 2.89 -25.14
N VAL A 158 -13.95 3.31 -25.06
CA VAL A 158 -12.77 2.46 -25.23
C VAL A 158 -12.04 2.31 -23.90
N ASN A 159 -11.66 1.08 -23.55
CA ASN A 159 -10.84 0.80 -22.39
C ASN A 159 -9.39 1.28 -22.60
N GLN A 160 -9.07 2.45 -22.08
CA GLN A 160 -7.78 3.11 -22.23
C GLN A 160 -6.67 2.39 -21.46
N ALA A 161 -6.99 1.58 -20.44
CA ALA A 161 -6.01 0.76 -19.73
C ALA A 161 -5.43 -0.38 -20.61
N ARG A 162 -6.07 -0.69 -21.75
CA ARG A 162 -5.61 -1.68 -22.73
C ARG A 162 -4.58 -1.13 -23.72
N ARG A 163 -4.24 0.16 -23.72
CA ARG A 163 -3.28 0.74 -24.69
C ARG A 163 -1.89 0.09 -24.54
N ARG A 164 -1.27 -0.31 -25.66
CA ARG A 164 0.01 -1.06 -25.68
C ARG A 164 1.07 -0.49 -26.63
N LYS A 165 0.97 0.79 -27.03
CA LYS A 165 1.95 1.37 -27.94
C LYS A 165 3.30 1.43 -27.23
N PRO A 166 4.39 0.84 -27.76
CA PRO A 166 5.66 0.80 -27.05
C PRO A 166 6.29 2.20 -26.95
N TRP A 167 7.17 2.40 -25.98
CA TRP A 167 7.85 3.70 -25.77
C TRP A 167 8.69 4.14 -26.97
N THR A 168 9.13 3.21 -27.81
CA THR A 168 9.91 3.48 -29.03
C THR A 168 9.09 4.09 -30.16
N GLU A 169 7.76 4.07 -30.09
CA GLU A 169 6.86 4.53 -31.16
C GLU A 169 6.07 5.79 -30.77
N GLN A 170 6.33 6.35 -29.59
CA GLN A 170 5.61 7.50 -29.04
C GLN A 170 6.56 8.44 -28.30
N PRO A 171 6.15 9.66 -27.96
CA PRO A 171 6.95 10.56 -27.13
C PRO A 171 7.29 9.95 -25.76
N ASN A 172 8.37 10.43 -25.14
CA ASN A 172 8.90 9.90 -23.86
C ASN A 172 7.89 9.91 -22.69
N ALA A 173 6.81 10.68 -22.74
CA ALA A 173 5.75 10.64 -21.73
C ALA A 173 4.99 9.29 -21.73
N ALA A 174 5.06 8.51 -22.81
CA ALA A 174 4.47 7.18 -22.93
C ALA A 174 2.94 7.13 -22.66
N THR A 175 2.20 8.16 -23.09
CA THR A 175 0.76 8.33 -22.83
C THR A 175 -0.16 7.31 -23.53
N GLU A 176 0.39 6.53 -24.47
CA GLU A 176 -0.27 5.47 -25.21
C GLU A 176 0.12 4.05 -24.72
N TRP A 177 0.70 3.94 -23.52
CA TRP A 177 0.86 2.68 -22.79
C TRP A 177 0.09 2.72 -21.47
N GLY A 178 -0.93 1.87 -21.33
CA GLY A 178 -1.91 1.94 -20.23
C GLY A 178 -2.58 3.31 -20.10
N TRP A 179 -3.17 3.58 -18.93
CA TRP A 179 -3.77 4.87 -18.61
C TRP A 179 -3.47 5.27 -17.17
N ALA A 180 -2.98 6.49 -16.93
CA ALA A 180 -2.61 6.94 -15.58
C ALA A 180 -3.68 7.85 -14.96
N TRP A 181 -4.12 7.59 -13.73
CA TRP A 181 -4.95 8.59 -13.03
C TRP A 181 -4.08 9.70 -12.45
N PRO A 182 -4.52 10.97 -12.41
CA PRO A 182 -5.75 11.49 -12.99
C PRO A 182 -5.59 11.89 -14.46
N ALA A 183 -6.63 11.68 -15.29
CA ALA A 183 -6.73 12.15 -16.68
C ALA A 183 -5.50 11.87 -17.58
N ASN A 184 -4.87 10.71 -17.40
CA ASN A 184 -3.66 10.28 -18.11
C ASN A 184 -2.39 11.11 -17.84
N ARG A 185 -2.38 11.97 -16.81
CA ARG A 185 -1.21 12.77 -16.40
C ARG A 185 -0.11 11.87 -15.87
N ARG A 186 1.02 11.82 -16.56
CA ARG A 186 2.13 10.91 -16.25
C ARG A 186 3.00 11.46 -15.13
N ILE A 187 3.19 12.78 -15.08
CA ILE A 187 3.87 13.47 -13.98
C ILE A 187 2.89 14.42 -13.29
N LEU A 188 2.64 14.20 -11.99
CA LEU A 188 1.87 15.15 -11.18
C LEU A 188 2.65 16.45 -10.96
N TYR A 189 1.92 17.54 -10.73
CA TYR A 189 2.46 18.87 -10.46
C TYR A 189 3.32 19.41 -11.61
N ASN A 190 3.12 18.91 -12.83
CA ASN A 190 3.99 19.20 -13.95
C ASN A 190 3.99 20.69 -14.36
N ARG A 191 2.97 21.48 -13.98
CA ARG A 191 2.99 22.95 -14.05
C ARG A 191 4.21 23.58 -13.38
N ALA A 192 4.78 22.94 -12.35
CA ALA A 192 6.00 23.39 -11.68
C ALA A 192 7.29 23.16 -12.51
N SER A 193 7.20 22.49 -13.67
CA SER A 193 8.32 22.34 -14.61
C SER A 193 8.61 23.61 -15.45
N ALA A 194 7.75 24.62 -15.32
CA ALA A 194 7.90 25.94 -15.91
C ALA A 194 7.91 27.03 -14.82
N ASP A 195 8.52 28.17 -15.15
CA ASP A 195 8.58 29.37 -14.32
C ASP A 195 7.19 30.02 -14.14
N PRO A 196 7.08 31.08 -13.31
CA PRO A 196 5.81 31.77 -13.10
C PRO A 196 5.21 32.33 -14.39
N GLU A 197 6.03 32.73 -15.36
CA GLU A 197 5.62 33.19 -16.69
C GLU A 197 5.24 32.06 -17.66
N GLY A 198 5.43 30.80 -17.26
CA GLY A 198 5.08 29.61 -18.02
C GLY A 198 6.12 29.16 -19.05
N LYS A 199 7.36 29.64 -18.92
CA LYS A 199 8.50 29.17 -19.72
C LYS A 199 9.18 28.01 -19.00
N PRO A 200 9.58 26.94 -19.72
CA PRO A 200 10.32 25.84 -19.09
C PRO A 200 11.58 26.31 -18.36
N TRP A 201 11.86 25.75 -17.18
CA TRP A 201 13.12 26.02 -16.47
C TRP A 201 14.38 25.58 -17.26
N SER A 202 14.20 24.62 -18.16
CA SER A 202 15.24 24.04 -19.00
C SER A 202 14.63 23.61 -20.33
N GLU A 203 15.22 24.04 -21.45
CA GLU A 203 14.79 23.58 -22.78
C GLU A 203 15.03 22.08 -23.00
N GLU A 204 16.12 21.54 -22.44
CA GLU A 204 16.44 20.11 -22.54
C GLU A 204 15.44 19.24 -21.79
N LYS A 205 14.92 19.73 -20.66
CA LYS A 205 14.00 19.00 -19.77
C LYS A 205 12.59 19.56 -19.76
N LYS A 206 12.21 20.34 -20.77
CA LYS A 206 10.87 20.93 -20.83
C LYS A 206 9.81 19.85 -20.86
N TYR A 207 8.69 20.12 -20.21
CA TYR A 207 7.62 19.14 -20.07
C TYR A 207 6.27 19.74 -20.39
N VAL A 208 5.82 20.75 -19.63
CA VAL A 208 4.66 21.58 -19.99
C VAL A 208 5.04 23.06 -19.98
N TRP A 209 4.41 23.86 -20.83
CA TRP A 209 4.65 25.29 -20.98
C TRP A 209 3.38 26.03 -21.43
N TRP A 210 3.37 27.35 -21.24
CA TRP A 210 2.32 28.21 -21.77
C TRP A 210 2.59 28.52 -23.25
N ASP A 211 1.62 28.24 -24.11
CA ASP A 211 1.63 28.62 -25.51
C ASP A 211 0.74 29.87 -25.67
N GLU A 212 1.37 31.04 -25.86
CA GLU A 212 0.67 32.32 -26.01
C GLU A 212 -0.21 32.37 -27.27
N ASP A 213 0.19 31.70 -28.36
CA ASP A 213 -0.57 31.71 -29.61
C ASP A 213 -1.85 30.88 -29.47
N GLN A 214 -1.79 29.77 -28.72
CA GLN A 214 -2.95 28.92 -28.43
C GLN A 214 -3.74 29.38 -27.20
N GLY A 215 -3.18 30.26 -26.37
CA GLY A 215 -3.78 30.69 -25.11
C GLY A 215 -4.02 29.54 -24.13
N LYS A 216 -3.12 28.56 -24.08
CA LYS A 216 -3.25 27.40 -23.17
C LYS A 216 -1.91 26.78 -22.78
N TRP A 217 -1.92 26.03 -21.68
CA TRP A 217 -0.87 25.08 -21.32
C TRP A 217 -0.87 23.91 -22.29
N THR A 218 0.31 23.60 -22.82
CA THR A 218 0.57 22.47 -23.70
C THR A 218 1.87 21.78 -23.28
N GLY A 219 2.20 20.65 -23.88
CA GLY A 219 3.41 19.94 -23.50
C GLY A 219 3.56 18.55 -24.08
N LEU A 220 4.50 17.83 -23.50
CA LEU A 220 4.74 16.40 -23.76
C LEU A 220 3.77 15.49 -22.98
N ASP A 221 3.07 16.03 -21.98
CA ASP A 221 2.10 15.36 -21.12
C ASP A 221 0.83 16.21 -20.97
N VAL A 222 -0.23 15.63 -20.39
CA VAL A 222 -1.43 16.36 -20.02
C VAL A 222 -1.06 17.33 -18.88
N PRO A 223 -1.32 18.65 -19.01
CA PRO A 223 -1.07 19.58 -17.92
C PRO A 223 -1.84 19.20 -16.66
N ASP A 224 -1.14 19.11 -15.52
CA ASP A 224 -1.72 19.00 -14.19
C ASP A 224 -2.15 20.37 -13.68
N PHE A 225 -2.96 21.03 -14.49
CA PHE A 225 -3.43 22.39 -14.31
C PHE A 225 -4.67 22.63 -15.16
N GLN A 226 -5.39 23.73 -14.91
CA GLN A 226 -6.42 24.19 -15.85
C GLN A 226 -5.73 24.70 -17.11
N ALA A 227 -5.98 24.03 -18.25
CA ALA A 227 -5.20 24.26 -19.47
C ALA A 227 -5.35 25.70 -19.99
N ASP A 228 -6.50 26.33 -19.80
CA ASP A 228 -6.82 27.70 -20.24
C ASP A 228 -6.48 28.78 -19.21
N LYS A 229 -6.02 28.41 -18.01
CA LYS A 229 -5.65 29.38 -16.97
C LYS A 229 -4.29 30.02 -17.28
N ARG A 230 -4.30 31.30 -17.66
CA ARG A 230 -3.07 32.07 -17.97
C ARG A 230 -2.10 32.11 -16.78
N PRO A 231 -0.77 32.15 -17.00
CA PRO A 231 0.22 32.24 -15.93
C PRO A 231 0.07 33.49 -15.04
N ASP A 232 -0.36 34.61 -15.63
CA ASP A 232 -0.59 35.89 -14.96
C ASP A 232 -1.97 36.01 -14.28
N TYR A 233 -2.82 34.97 -14.37
CA TYR A 233 -4.11 34.95 -13.69
C TYR A 233 -3.93 35.11 -12.17
N ARG A 234 -4.73 36.01 -11.58
CA ARG A 234 -4.83 36.18 -10.13
C ARG A 234 -6.29 36.01 -9.71
N PRO A 235 -6.56 35.19 -8.69
CA PRO A 235 -7.91 34.92 -8.24
C PRO A 235 -8.51 36.15 -7.59
N ASP A 236 -9.83 36.27 -7.67
CA ASP A 236 -10.59 37.18 -6.82
C ASP A 236 -10.47 36.72 -5.35
N PRO A 237 -10.39 37.64 -4.36
CA PRO A 237 -10.32 37.26 -2.94
C PRO A 237 -11.44 36.32 -2.47
N ASP A 238 -12.63 36.38 -3.08
CA ASP A 238 -13.79 35.56 -2.75
C ASP A 238 -13.92 34.29 -3.63
N ALA A 239 -12.95 34.05 -4.54
CA ALA A 239 -12.91 32.85 -5.36
C ALA A 239 -12.79 31.58 -4.51
N LYS A 240 -13.33 30.46 -5.02
CA LYS A 240 -13.40 29.18 -4.29
C LYS A 240 -12.91 28.02 -5.15
N GLY A 241 -12.51 26.95 -4.48
CA GLY A 241 -12.05 25.73 -5.14
C GLY A 241 -10.90 26.02 -6.11
N VAL A 242 -10.97 25.43 -7.29
CA VAL A 242 -9.92 25.57 -8.32
C VAL A 242 -9.79 27.00 -8.87
N ASP A 243 -10.84 27.83 -8.77
CA ASP A 243 -10.79 29.23 -9.22
C ASP A 243 -9.97 30.10 -8.28
N ALA A 244 -9.81 29.70 -7.02
CA ALA A 244 -8.94 30.37 -6.06
C ALA A 244 -7.44 30.12 -6.32
N ILE A 245 -7.09 29.21 -7.23
CA ILE A 245 -5.70 28.87 -7.55
C ILE A 245 -5.16 29.88 -8.58
N PRO A 246 -4.06 30.61 -8.29
CA PRO A 246 -3.46 31.55 -9.23
C PRO A 246 -2.81 30.82 -10.41
N GLY A 247 -2.57 31.54 -11.52
CA GLY A 247 -1.97 30.99 -12.76
C GLY A 247 -0.55 30.43 -12.60
N ASP A 248 0.11 30.80 -11.52
CA ASP A 248 1.44 30.37 -11.11
C ASP A 248 1.42 29.45 -9.87
N GLY A 249 0.25 28.91 -9.49
CA GLY A 249 0.08 27.97 -8.38
C GLY A 249 0.04 26.51 -8.84
N PRO A 250 1.16 25.80 -8.99
CA PRO A 250 1.21 24.47 -9.61
C PRO A 250 0.51 23.34 -8.84
N PHE A 251 0.13 23.54 -7.58
CA PHE A 251 -0.42 22.48 -6.72
C PHE A 251 -1.94 22.59 -6.58
N ILE A 252 -2.68 22.17 -7.60
CA ILE A 252 -4.13 22.41 -7.73
C ILE A 252 -5.00 21.73 -6.65
N MET A 253 -4.46 20.72 -5.95
CA MET A 253 -5.14 20.05 -4.85
C MET A 253 -4.92 20.75 -3.49
N GLN A 254 -4.06 21.77 -3.45
CA GLN A 254 -3.82 22.58 -2.28
C GLN A 254 -4.62 23.88 -2.40
N GLY A 255 -5.33 24.25 -1.33
CA GLY A 255 -6.25 25.40 -1.37
C GLY A 255 -5.58 26.75 -1.67
N ASP A 256 -4.26 26.85 -1.52
CA ASP A 256 -3.45 28.02 -1.83
C ASP A 256 -2.56 27.86 -3.08
N GLY A 257 -2.63 26.70 -3.76
CA GLY A 257 -1.86 26.39 -4.95
C GLY A 257 -0.37 26.10 -4.71
N LYS A 258 0.07 25.91 -3.46
CA LYS A 258 1.49 25.85 -3.09
C LYS A 258 1.94 24.49 -2.55
N GLY A 259 3.23 24.21 -2.71
CA GLY A 259 3.90 23.14 -2.00
C GLY A 259 4.25 23.62 -0.58
N TRP A 260 3.82 22.89 0.44
CA TRP A 260 4.00 23.30 1.83
C TRP A 260 5.34 22.84 2.39
N LEU A 261 6.18 23.81 2.80
CA LEU A 261 7.31 23.57 3.69
C LEU A 261 6.85 23.49 5.16
N PHE A 262 5.91 24.35 5.52
CA PHE A 262 5.19 24.33 6.79
C PHE A 262 3.78 23.80 6.49
N ALA A 263 3.39 22.67 7.08
CA ALA A 263 2.07 22.06 6.87
C ALA A 263 1.07 22.61 7.90
N PRO A 264 0.20 23.58 7.55
CA PRO A 264 -0.67 24.25 8.52
C PRO A 264 -1.78 23.35 9.06
N VAL A 265 -2.13 22.28 8.34
CA VAL A 265 -3.20 21.34 8.67
C VAL A 265 -2.81 19.92 8.26
N GLY A 266 -3.51 18.94 8.81
CA GLY A 266 -3.42 17.52 8.38
C GLY A 266 -2.47 16.66 9.21
N LEU A 267 -1.40 17.23 9.76
CA LEU A 267 -0.46 16.51 10.61
C LEU A 267 -0.82 16.64 12.10
N LYS A 268 -0.82 15.53 12.82
CA LYS A 268 -1.11 15.48 14.27
C LYS A 268 0.12 15.76 15.13
N ASP A 269 1.30 15.55 14.60
CA ASP A 269 2.60 15.59 15.28
C ASP A 269 3.40 16.87 15.01
N GLY A 270 2.84 17.80 14.22
CA GLY A 270 3.36 19.16 14.06
C GLY A 270 3.47 19.58 12.59
N PRO A 271 3.63 20.89 12.34
CA PRO A 271 3.67 21.44 10.98
C PRO A 271 5.04 21.32 10.29
N LEU A 272 6.08 20.91 11.04
CA LEU A 272 7.45 20.73 10.57
C LEU A 272 8.01 19.42 11.15
N PRO A 273 8.82 18.67 10.37
CA PRO A 273 9.48 17.48 10.89
C PRO A 273 10.44 17.80 12.04
N ILE A 274 10.43 16.94 13.05
CA ILE A 274 11.29 17.02 14.22
C ILE A 274 11.72 15.60 14.61
N HIS A 275 12.93 15.45 15.14
CA HIS A 275 13.44 14.14 15.54
C HIS A 275 12.82 13.67 16.86
N TYR A 276 12.39 12.41 16.88
CA TYR A 276 12.09 11.67 18.09
C TYR A 276 12.71 10.28 17.98
N GLU A 277 13.13 9.70 19.10
CA GLU A 277 13.53 8.31 19.13
C GLU A 277 12.32 7.39 18.90
N PRO A 278 12.53 6.15 18.42
CA PRO A 278 11.51 5.11 18.46
C PRO A 278 11.02 4.85 19.90
N VAL A 279 9.80 4.34 20.03
CA VAL A 279 9.22 3.97 21.34
C VAL A 279 10.14 3.01 22.10
N GLU A 280 10.70 2.05 21.38
CA GLU A 280 11.74 1.15 21.86
C GLU A 280 13.07 1.55 21.23
N SER A 281 13.88 2.31 21.97
CA SER A 281 15.20 2.74 21.52
C SER A 281 16.27 2.34 22.53
N PRO A 282 17.43 1.84 22.08
CA PRO A 282 18.53 1.54 22.99
C PRO A 282 19.29 2.80 23.41
N VAL A 283 18.96 3.99 22.89
CA VAL A 283 19.64 5.26 23.15
C VAL A 283 18.66 6.33 23.66
N PRO A 284 19.12 7.34 24.42
CA PRO A 284 18.26 8.46 24.79
C PRO A 284 18.06 9.41 23.61
N ASN A 285 16.98 10.19 23.62
CA ASN A 285 16.83 11.31 22.70
C ASN A 285 17.86 12.41 23.02
N LEU A 286 18.82 12.60 22.13
CA LEU A 286 19.91 13.56 22.31
C LEU A 286 19.51 15.02 22.03
N LEU A 287 18.40 15.25 21.30
CA LEU A 287 17.93 16.60 21.00
C LEU A 287 16.93 17.11 22.04
N TYR A 288 16.14 16.21 22.64
CA TYR A 288 15.05 16.54 23.55
C TYR A 288 15.09 15.65 24.81
N ASP A 289 15.84 16.08 25.82
CA ASP A 289 16.09 15.34 27.08
C ASP A 289 14.82 14.93 27.85
N LYS A 290 13.71 15.65 27.66
CA LYS A 290 12.42 15.40 28.33
C LYS A 290 11.44 14.57 27.51
N VAL A 291 11.71 14.34 26.22
CA VAL A 291 10.76 13.69 25.31
C VAL A 291 11.51 12.64 24.49
N GLN A 292 11.36 11.38 24.89
CA GLN A 292 12.04 10.26 24.23
C GLN A 292 11.50 10.06 22.81
N TYR A 293 10.23 9.66 22.70
CA TYR A 293 9.52 9.38 21.47
C TYR A 293 8.39 10.39 21.25
N THR A 294 7.80 10.40 20.06
CA THR A 294 6.76 11.37 19.70
C THR A 294 5.61 11.36 20.72
N PRO A 295 5.18 12.53 21.24
CA PRO A 295 4.13 12.61 22.25
C PRO A 295 2.74 12.20 21.71
N THR A 296 2.60 12.03 20.39
CA THR A 296 1.35 11.63 19.73
C THR A 296 1.29 10.13 19.43
N ALA A 297 2.34 9.36 19.79
CA ALA A 297 2.34 7.91 19.63
C ALA A 297 1.13 7.29 20.30
N ARG A 298 0.45 6.37 19.61
CA ARG A 298 -0.68 5.62 20.17
C ARG A 298 -0.18 4.28 20.67
N LEU A 299 -0.21 4.13 21.99
CA LEU A 299 0.19 2.93 22.70
C LEU A 299 -1.05 2.24 23.27
N PHE A 300 -0.98 0.91 23.37
CA PHE A 300 -2.03 0.07 23.94
C PHE A 300 -1.48 -0.65 25.15
N ASP A 301 -2.10 -0.43 26.31
CA ASP A 301 -1.81 -1.21 27.51
C ASP A 301 -2.48 -2.58 27.39
N ARG A 302 -1.74 -3.57 26.89
CA ARG A 302 -2.23 -4.94 26.72
C ARG A 302 -1.19 -5.97 27.16
N PRO A 303 -1.60 -7.05 27.84
CA PRO A 303 -0.69 -8.12 28.27
C PRO A 303 0.04 -8.84 27.13
N ASP A 304 -0.58 -8.90 25.95
CA ASP A 304 -0.03 -9.53 24.72
C ASP A 304 0.85 -8.57 23.89
N ASN A 305 0.93 -7.28 24.27
CA ASN A 305 1.78 -6.29 23.62
C ASN A 305 2.52 -5.41 24.65
N PRO A 306 3.34 -5.98 25.54
CA PRO A 306 4.22 -5.18 26.39
C PRO A 306 5.28 -4.48 25.53
N TYR A 307 5.64 -3.25 25.90
CA TYR A 307 6.72 -2.48 25.26
C TYR A 307 8.03 -2.63 26.03
N ASN A 308 9.14 -2.78 25.30
CA ASN A 308 10.47 -2.63 25.88
C ASN A 308 10.63 -1.19 26.35
N LYS A 309 11.14 -0.99 27.56
CA LYS A 309 11.40 0.38 28.04
C LYS A 309 12.56 0.98 27.22
N PRO A 310 12.56 2.29 26.96
CA PRO A 310 13.72 2.96 26.40
C PRO A 310 14.98 2.63 27.19
N MET A 311 16.05 2.26 26.49
CA MET A 311 17.34 1.85 27.04
C MET A 311 17.26 0.66 28.00
N ASP A 312 16.26 -0.22 27.87
CA ASP A 312 16.17 -1.43 28.69
C ASP A 312 17.39 -2.34 28.41
N PRO A 313 18.24 -2.62 29.41
CA PRO A 313 19.43 -3.46 29.22
C PRO A 313 19.10 -4.90 28.84
N LYS A 314 17.85 -5.35 29.02
CA LYS A 314 17.40 -6.68 28.56
C LYS A 314 17.26 -6.76 27.04
N TYR A 315 17.05 -5.63 26.37
CA TYR A 315 16.84 -5.57 24.93
C TYR A 315 17.78 -4.50 24.33
N PRO A 316 19.09 -4.74 24.31
CA PRO A 316 20.08 -3.71 24.01
C PRO A 316 20.29 -3.47 22.50
N HIS A 317 19.78 -4.36 21.63
CA HIS A 317 20.07 -4.32 20.20
C HIS A 317 18.89 -3.71 19.43
N VAL A 318 19.20 -2.90 18.40
CA VAL A 318 18.20 -2.41 17.45
C VAL A 318 17.77 -3.57 16.56
N VAL A 319 16.49 -3.65 16.24
CA VAL A 319 15.95 -4.56 15.24
C VAL A 319 15.33 -3.77 14.11
N THR A 320 15.59 -4.20 12.87
CA THR A 320 14.90 -3.70 11.69
C THR A 320 14.40 -4.85 10.84
N THR A 321 13.22 -4.68 10.23
CA THR A 321 12.64 -5.68 9.32
C THR A 321 12.68 -5.22 7.87
N TYR A 322 12.99 -6.12 6.95
CA TYR A 322 13.12 -5.81 5.51
C TYR A 322 12.74 -6.97 4.61
N ARG A 323 12.93 -6.79 3.31
CA ARG A 323 12.53 -7.74 2.27
C ARG A 323 13.75 -8.40 1.63
N LEU A 324 13.54 -9.60 1.10
CA LEU A 324 14.43 -10.30 0.19
C LEU A 324 13.81 -10.31 -1.21
N THR A 325 14.65 -10.30 -2.23
CA THR A 325 14.23 -10.27 -3.64
C THR A 325 13.34 -11.47 -3.97
N GLU A 326 13.62 -12.62 -3.37
CA GLU A 326 13.01 -13.91 -3.66
C GLU A 326 11.67 -14.12 -2.94
N HIS A 327 11.28 -13.23 -2.03
CA HIS A 327 10.07 -13.40 -1.22
C HIS A 327 9.14 -12.18 -1.24
N HIS A 328 7.84 -12.46 -1.22
CA HIS A 328 6.80 -11.44 -1.26
C HIS A 328 6.04 -11.36 0.06
N THR A 329 6.07 -10.20 0.72
CA THR A 329 5.33 -9.90 1.97
C THR A 329 5.61 -10.90 3.09
N SER A 330 4.62 -11.58 3.68
CA SER A 330 4.81 -12.64 4.68
C SER A 330 5.29 -13.97 4.09
N GLY A 331 5.61 -13.99 2.79
CA GLY A 331 5.94 -15.18 2.03
C GLY A 331 4.74 -16.08 1.69
N ALA A 332 3.51 -15.65 2.00
CA ALA A 332 2.27 -16.38 1.77
C ALA A 332 2.09 -16.87 0.31
N MET A 333 2.68 -16.19 -0.66
CA MET A 333 2.75 -16.65 -2.05
C MET A 333 4.07 -17.36 -2.35
N SER A 334 5.19 -16.74 -2.01
CA SER A 334 6.52 -17.17 -2.48
C SER A 334 7.05 -18.44 -1.82
N ARG A 335 6.63 -18.75 -0.58
CA ARG A 335 7.01 -20.00 0.13
C ARG A 335 6.36 -21.26 -0.44
N TRP A 336 5.38 -21.10 -1.34
CA TRP A 336 4.75 -22.20 -2.07
C TRP A 336 5.37 -22.42 -3.44
N LEU A 337 6.31 -21.57 -3.86
CA LEU A 337 7.05 -21.71 -5.11
C LEU A 337 8.38 -22.42 -4.83
N PRO A 338 8.61 -23.66 -5.32
CA PRO A 338 9.81 -24.43 -5.02
C PRO A 338 11.12 -23.70 -5.37
N TRP A 339 11.15 -23.00 -6.52
CA TRP A 339 12.37 -22.27 -6.95
C TRP A 339 12.72 -21.12 -6.02
N LEU A 340 11.74 -20.35 -5.55
CA LEU A 340 12.01 -19.25 -4.61
C LEU A 340 12.36 -19.79 -3.23
N SER A 341 11.72 -20.89 -2.84
CA SER A 341 11.99 -21.57 -1.57
C SER A 341 13.37 -22.21 -1.55
N GLU A 342 13.89 -22.69 -2.68
CA GLU A 342 15.26 -23.18 -2.81
C GLU A 342 16.29 -22.05 -2.63
N LEU A 343 16.01 -20.84 -3.15
CA LEU A 343 16.92 -19.71 -3.05
C LEU A 343 17.02 -19.12 -1.63
N GLN A 344 15.91 -19.09 -0.87
CA GLN A 344 15.85 -18.58 0.49
C GLN A 344 15.12 -19.57 1.43
N PRO A 345 15.76 -20.68 1.83
CA PRO A 345 15.06 -21.82 2.42
C PRO A 345 14.74 -21.70 3.91
N GLU A 346 15.43 -20.83 4.65
CA GLU A 346 15.35 -20.80 6.11
C GLU A 346 15.38 -19.35 6.62
N LEU A 347 14.58 -19.05 7.64
CA LEU A 347 14.61 -17.77 8.32
C LEU A 347 16.00 -17.54 8.92
N PHE A 348 16.55 -16.35 8.69
CA PHE A 348 17.83 -15.91 9.25
C PHE A 348 17.74 -14.50 9.82
N CYS A 349 18.71 -14.12 10.65
CA CYS A 349 18.97 -12.74 11.03
C CYS A 349 20.35 -12.31 10.57
N GLU A 350 20.49 -11.10 10.05
CA GLU A 350 21.79 -10.50 9.74
C GLU A 350 22.37 -9.82 10.97
N ILE A 351 23.60 -10.17 11.33
CA ILE A 351 24.32 -9.60 12.48
C ILE A 351 25.77 -9.29 12.10
N SER A 352 26.37 -8.30 12.76
CA SER A 352 27.78 -7.96 12.56
C SER A 352 28.71 -9.02 13.15
N PRO A 353 29.96 -9.16 12.66
CA PRO A 353 30.93 -10.06 13.28
C PRO A 353 31.24 -9.73 14.74
N THR A 354 31.13 -8.45 15.13
CA THR A 354 31.33 -8.03 16.53
C THR A 354 30.21 -8.54 17.42
N LEU A 355 28.94 -8.40 17.02
CA LEU A 355 27.81 -8.94 17.78
C LEU A 355 27.88 -10.47 17.84
N ALA A 356 28.23 -11.13 16.73
CA ALA A 356 28.39 -12.59 16.68
C ALA A 356 29.47 -13.07 17.67
N ALA A 357 30.61 -12.38 17.77
CA ALA A 357 31.66 -12.68 18.73
C ALA A 357 31.24 -12.42 20.19
N GLU A 358 30.47 -11.35 20.46
CA GLU A 358 29.95 -11.03 21.79
C GLU A 358 28.94 -12.08 22.29
N VAL A 359 28.09 -12.60 21.39
CA VAL A 359 27.09 -13.64 21.71
C VAL A 359 27.69 -15.05 21.67
N GLY A 360 28.80 -15.24 20.96
CA GLY A 360 29.50 -16.52 20.83
C GLY A 360 28.87 -17.46 19.80
N VAL A 361 28.52 -16.93 18.62
CA VAL A 361 27.90 -17.68 17.51
C VAL A 361 28.69 -17.53 16.21
N GLU A 362 28.73 -18.60 15.43
CA GLU A 362 29.30 -18.61 14.09
C GLU A 362 28.23 -18.42 13.01
N ASN A 363 28.66 -18.21 11.77
CA ASN A 363 27.73 -18.11 10.66
C ASN A 363 26.93 -19.42 10.48
N ALA A 364 25.63 -19.28 10.25
CA ALA A 364 24.63 -20.35 10.17
C ALA A 364 24.32 -21.09 11.48
N ASP A 365 24.85 -20.66 12.63
CA ASP A 365 24.36 -21.15 13.92
C ASP A 365 22.91 -20.72 14.16
N PHE A 366 22.19 -21.50 14.97
CA PHE A 366 20.88 -21.06 15.46
C PHE A 366 21.06 -19.97 16.51
N VAL A 367 20.16 -18.99 16.47
CA VAL A 367 20.02 -17.95 17.49
C VAL A 367 18.56 -17.76 17.86
N THR A 368 18.35 -17.23 19.06
CA THR A 368 17.05 -16.82 19.57
C THR A 368 17.03 -15.29 19.64
N VAL A 369 16.10 -14.66 18.94
CA VAL A 369 15.83 -13.22 19.04
C VAL A 369 14.60 -13.03 19.89
N SER A 370 14.67 -12.23 20.96
CA SER A 370 13.57 -12.08 21.91
C SER A 370 13.26 -10.64 22.29
N THR A 371 11.99 -10.38 22.55
CA THR A 371 11.45 -9.09 23.01
C THR A 371 10.58 -9.32 24.24
N SER A 372 9.97 -8.27 24.79
CA SER A 372 8.95 -8.44 25.82
C SER A 372 7.72 -9.20 25.34
N ARG A 373 7.48 -9.27 24.02
CA ARG A 373 6.28 -9.87 23.40
C ARG A 373 6.44 -11.35 23.11
N GLY A 374 7.63 -11.77 22.71
CA GLY A 374 7.88 -13.12 22.27
C GLY A 374 9.31 -13.34 21.81
N LYS A 375 9.55 -14.53 21.26
CA LYS A 375 10.84 -14.94 20.72
C LYS A 375 10.65 -15.66 19.39
N ILE A 376 11.69 -15.60 18.57
CA ILE A 376 11.80 -16.37 17.33
C ILE A 376 13.16 -17.06 17.27
N HIS A 377 13.25 -18.10 16.46
CA HIS A 377 14.47 -18.84 16.19
C HIS A 377 14.82 -18.74 14.72
N CYS A 378 16.06 -18.38 14.44
CA CYS A 378 16.54 -18.20 13.08
C CYS A 378 18.03 -18.56 12.98
N ARG A 379 18.54 -18.65 11.76
CA ARG A 379 19.98 -18.79 11.49
C ARG A 379 20.69 -17.45 11.61
N ALA A 380 21.92 -17.42 12.10
CA ALA A 380 22.75 -16.23 12.02
C ALA A 380 23.39 -16.11 10.64
N LEU A 381 23.18 -14.99 9.95
CA LEU A 381 23.97 -14.57 8.80
C LEU A 381 24.98 -13.51 9.29
N VAL A 382 26.21 -13.93 9.55
CA VAL A 382 27.27 -13.05 10.06
C VAL A 382 27.87 -12.29 8.88
N THR A 383 27.77 -10.97 8.89
CA THR A 383 28.14 -10.15 7.73
C THR A 383 28.56 -8.73 8.10
N ASP A 384 29.56 -8.20 7.39
CA ASP A 384 30.03 -6.80 7.51
C ASP A 384 29.04 -5.76 6.95
N ARG A 385 27.92 -6.20 6.35
CA ARG A 385 26.90 -5.29 5.79
C ARG A 385 26.05 -4.61 6.86
N ILE A 386 25.99 -5.19 8.06
CA ILE A 386 25.17 -4.65 9.16
C ILE A 386 25.99 -3.65 9.97
N PRO A 387 25.50 -2.41 10.12
CA PRO A 387 26.24 -1.38 10.84
C PRO A 387 26.26 -1.64 12.35
N VAL A 388 27.39 -1.31 12.96
CA VAL A 388 27.55 -1.13 14.40
C VAL A 388 27.79 0.35 14.64
N TYR A 389 26.91 0.98 15.41
CA TYR A 389 27.05 2.39 15.76
C TYR A 389 27.79 2.54 17.09
N ASN A 390 28.45 3.67 17.30
CA ASN A 390 29.09 3.99 18.57
C ASN A 390 28.42 5.22 19.18
N LEU A 391 27.96 5.10 20.42
CA LEU A 391 27.48 6.23 21.22
C LEU A 391 28.15 6.20 22.59
N ASP A 392 28.93 7.24 22.89
CA ASP A 392 29.67 7.40 24.14
C ASP A 392 30.51 6.16 24.53
N GLY A 393 31.16 5.55 23.54
CA GLY A 393 32.01 4.37 23.74
C GLY A 393 31.23 3.04 23.82
N ARG A 394 29.90 3.06 23.76
CA ARG A 394 29.06 1.86 23.68
C ARG A 394 28.76 1.51 22.23
N SER A 395 28.97 0.24 21.88
CA SER A 395 28.51 -0.33 20.61
C SER A 395 26.99 -0.52 20.63
N ILE A 396 26.32 0.03 19.62
CA ILE A 396 24.89 -0.18 19.35
C ILE A 396 24.81 -1.11 18.15
N HIS A 397 24.44 -2.35 18.41
CA HIS A 397 24.32 -3.37 17.37
C HIS A 397 22.92 -3.37 16.77
N THR A 398 22.86 -3.73 15.48
CA THR A 398 21.61 -3.91 14.74
C THR A 398 21.43 -5.39 14.40
N ILE A 399 20.21 -5.90 14.51
CA ILE A 399 19.77 -7.21 14.06
C ILE A 399 18.84 -6.99 12.87
N GLY A 400 19.25 -7.49 11.71
CA GLY A 400 18.44 -7.44 10.50
C GLY A 400 17.53 -8.67 10.37
N LEU A 401 16.23 -8.47 10.17
CA LEU A 401 15.26 -9.57 10.05
C LEU A 401 14.39 -9.49 8.78
N PRO A 402 14.57 -10.37 7.80
CA PRO A 402 13.56 -10.58 6.77
C PRO A 402 12.32 -11.27 7.36
N TYR A 403 11.11 -10.84 6.97
CA TYR A 403 9.85 -11.24 7.65
C TYR A 403 8.97 -12.20 6.81
N HIS A 404 9.61 -13.06 6.02
CA HIS A 404 8.95 -13.85 4.96
C HIS A 404 8.52 -15.26 5.36
N TRP A 405 8.73 -15.67 6.61
CA TRP A 405 8.47 -17.03 7.06
C TRP A 405 7.27 -17.10 8.00
N GLY A 406 6.70 -18.29 8.03
CA GLY A 406 5.63 -18.70 8.91
C GLY A 406 5.57 -20.23 8.98
N PRO A 407 4.64 -20.79 9.78
CA PRO A 407 4.53 -22.24 9.99
C PRO A 407 4.00 -23.03 8.78
N SER A 408 3.47 -22.36 7.76
CA SER A 408 2.90 -22.99 6.55
C SER A 408 3.85 -22.92 5.34
N GLY A 409 3.51 -23.57 4.21
CA GLY A 409 4.31 -23.55 2.98
C GLY A 409 5.37 -24.66 2.88
N ILE A 410 6.12 -24.67 1.75
CA ILE A 410 7.18 -25.65 1.47
C ILE A 410 8.33 -25.47 2.46
N ILE A 411 8.70 -24.21 2.70
CA ILE A 411 9.66 -23.81 3.72
C ILE A 411 8.95 -23.11 4.87
N LYS A 412 9.43 -23.38 6.08
CA LYS A 412 8.81 -22.94 7.33
C LYS A 412 9.79 -22.15 8.18
N GLY A 413 9.26 -21.32 9.06
CA GLY A 413 10.03 -20.60 10.05
C GLY A 413 9.13 -19.82 11.00
N ASP A 414 9.75 -19.16 11.96
CA ASP A 414 9.02 -18.36 12.93
C ASP A 414 8.51 -17.05 12.32
N VAL A 415 7.42 -16.53 12.87
CA VAL A 415 6.81 -15.28 12.41
C VAL A 415 7.51 -14.09 13.07
N VAL A 416 8.30 -13.34 12.31
CA VAL A 416 9.05 -12.16 12.80
C VAL A 416 8.15 -11.11 13.46
N ASN A 417 6.90 -10.99 12.99
CA ASN A 417 5.94 -10.05 13.58
C ASN A 417 5.61 -10.34 15.06
N ASN A 418 5.92 -11.54 15.58
CA ASN A 418 5.80 -11.84 17.01
C ASN A 418 6.75 -11.00 17.88
N LEU A 419 7.75 -10.36 17.27
CA LEU A 419 8.68 -9.45 17.95
C LEU A 419 8.26 -7.99 17.88
N ILE A 420 7.35 -7.62 16.98
CA ILE A 420 7.14 -6.21 16.61
C ILE A 420 6.18 -5.54 17.60
N PRO A 421 6.52 -4.37 18.18
CA PRO A 421 5.60 -3.65 19.03
C PRO A 421 4.45 -3.05 18.20
N VAL A 422 3.22 -3.21 18.70
CA VAL A 422 2.06 -2.46 18.19
C VAL A 422 2.06 -1.06 18.79
N ALA A 423 3.07 -0.26 18.44
CA ALA A 423 3.17 1.17 18.74
C ALA A 423 2.84 1.94 17.47
N LEU A 424 1.71 2.66 17.45
CA LEU A 424 1.19 3.24 16.22
C LEU A 424 1.56 4.71 16.06
N GLU A 425 1.97 5.07 14.84
CA GLU A 425 2.10 6.44 14.40
C GLU A 425 0.73 7.15 14.45
N ALA A 426 0.72 8.43 14.81
CA ALA A 426 -0.47 9.20 15.16
C ALA A 426 -1.41 9.45 13.97
N ASN A 427 -0.84 9.76 12.81
CA ASN A 427 -1.56 10.17 11.61
C ASN A 427 -2.32 9.00 10.98
N VAL A 428 -1.65 7.88 10.69
CA VAL A 428 -2.21 6.79 9.86
C VAL A 428 -2.29 5.42 10.54
N ALA A 429 -1.86 5.31 11.80
CA ALA A 429 -2.01 4.08 12.60
C ALA A 429 -1.13 2.90 12.17
N ILE A 430 -0.01 3.15 11.51
CA ILE A 430 0.95 2.11 11.14
C ILE A 430 1.86 1.84 12.34
N HIS A 431 2.10 0.56 12.63
CA HIS A 431 2.97 0.14 13.73
C HIS A 431 4.46 0.25 13.37
N GLU A 432 5.30 0.42 14.38
CA GLU A 432 6.75 0.55 14.26
C GLU A 432 7.44 -0.81 13.98
N ALA A 433 7.64 -1.13 12.69
CA ALA A 433 8.30 -2.36 12.26
C ALA A 433 9.76 -2.16 11.82
N LYS A 434 10.31 -0.94 11.89
CA LYS A 434 11.62 -0.62 11.30
C LYS A 434 12.67 -0.29 12.34
N ALA A 435 12.27 0.18 13.52
CA ALA A 435 13.16 0.36 14.65
C ALA A 435 12.48 0.01 15.97
N PHE A 436 12.86 -1.12 16.54
CA PHE A 436 12.52 -1.53 17.90
C PHE A 436 13.71 -2.24 18.54
N THR A 437 13.59 -2.75 19.77
CA THR A 437 14.71 -3.42 20.43
C THR A 437 14.48 -4.90 20.69
N ALA A 438 15.56 -5.68 20.77
CA ALA A 438 15.53 -7.09 21.14
C ALA A 438 16.82 -7.53 21.83
N ASN A 439 16.77 -8.73 22.41
CA ASN A 439 17.92 -9.51 22.84
C ASN A 439 18.30 -10.54 21.75
N LEU A 440 19.56 -11.00 21.78
CA LEU A 440 20.06 -12.08 20.94
C LEU A 440 20.82 -13.10 21.78
N GLU A 441 20.44 -14.38 21.67
CA GLU A 441 21.06 -15.48 22.42
C GLU A 441 21.45 -16.62 21.48
N ALA A 442 22.55 -17.31 21.81
CA ALA A 442 23.00 -18.48 21.06
C ALA A 442 22.06 -19.68 21.24
N GLY A 443 21.77 -20.38 20.15
CA GLY A 443 20.95 -21.59 20.14
C GLY A 443 19.44 -21.33 20.10
N LYS A 444 18.66 -22.39 20.34
CA LYS A 444 17.19 -22.34 20.47
C LYS A 444 16.81 -22.42 21.94
N VAL A 445 16.60 -21.27 22.58
CA VAL A 445 16.36 -21.11 24.03
C VAL A 445 14.89 -20.87 24.29
#